data_AF-A0A059VJT6-F1
#
_entry.id   AF-A0A059VJT6-F1
#
_cell.length_a   1.000
_cell.length_b   1.000
_cell.length_c   1.000
_cell.angle_alpha   90.00
_cell.angle_beta   90.00
_cell.angle_gamma   90.00
#
_symmetry.space_group_name_H-M   'P 1'
#
loop_
_entity.id
_entity.type
_entity.pdbx_description
1 polymer ?
#
loop_
_entity_poly.entity_id
_entity_poly.type
_entity_poly.pdbx_seq_one_letter_code
_entity_poly.pdbx_strand_id
1 'polypeptide(L)'
;RSESGNVPGSKACREKMRRDKLNDRFMELGSILDPGKPPKMDKAAILSDAALMVTQLRSEAQKLKDSNESLQEKIKELKSEKSELRDEKQRLKQEKENLEQQVKMLSARPSYMPHPPVLPAAAFAAQGQPAGHKMMMPVISYPGFPMWQFMPPSDVDTSQDAESCPPVA
;
A
#
# COMPACT_ATOMS: atom_id res chain seq x y z
N ARG A 1 9.16 25.28 58.07
CA ARG A 1 10.28 24.32 57.91
C ARG A 1 10.66 23.83 59.29
N SER A 2 10.28 22.60 59.64
CA SER A 2 10.76 21.92 60.84
C SER A 2 11.12 20.50 60.44
N GLU A 3 12.39 20.34 60.10
CA GLU A 3 13.03 19.04 59.94
C GLU A 3 13.06 18.39 61.33
N SER A 4 12.33 17.30 61.53
CA SER A 4 12.46 16.46 62.74
C SER A 4 12.75 15.03 62.31
N GLY A 5 13.99 14.81 61.91
CA GLY A 5 14.56 13.48 61.79
C GLY A 5 14.65 12.81 63.17
N ASN A 6 14.29 11.52 63.19
CA ASN A 6 14.72 10.52 64.17
C ASN A 6 14.49 10.79 65.67
N VAL A 7 13.28 11.19 66.06
CA VAL A 7 12.76 10.72 67.36
C VAL A 7 12.28 9.27 67.14
N PRO A 8 12.65 8.27 67.97
CA PRO A 8 11.98 6.98 67.92
C PRO A 8 10.55 7.18 68.44
N GLY A 9 9.69 7.77 67.61
CA GLY A 9 8.28 7.97 67.92
C GLY A 9 7.66 6.62 68.26
N SER A 10 6.69 6.61 69.16
CA SER A 10 5.95 5.41 69.57
C SER A 10 5.67 4.49 68.38
N LYS A 11 5.64 3.17 68.61
CA LYS A 11 5.32 2.15 67.59
C LYS A 11 4.14 2.57 66.70
N ALA A 12 3.12 3.22 67.28
CA ALA A 12 1.98 3.78 66.58
C ALA A 12 2.35 4.87 65.54
N CYS A 13 3.24 5.80 65.88
CA CYS A 13 3.68 6.88 64.98
C CYS A 13 4.45 6.34 63.77
N ARG A 14 5.34 5.36 64.00
CA ARG A 14 6.08 4.71 62.90
C ARG A 14 5.14 3.97 61.95
N GLU A 15 4.14 3.28 62.50
CA GLU A 15 3.13 2.58 61.70
C GLU A 15 2.24 3.55 60.92
N LYS A 16 1.84 4.68 61.51
CA LYS A 16 1.11 5.73 60.79
C LYS A 16 1.90 6.20 59.57
N MET A 17 3.17 6.56 59.74
CA MET A 17 4.02 7.00 58.63
C MET A 17 4.18 5.91 57.55
N ARG A 18 4.24 4.63 57.95
CA ARG A 18 4.28 3.51 56.99
C ARG A 18 2.99 3.40 56.17
N ARG A 19 1.82 3.55 56.81
CA ARG A 19 0.51 3.51 56.12
C ARG A 19 0.31 4.72 55.23
N ASP A 20 0.70 5.91 55.68
CA ASP A 20 0.59 7.14 54.89
C ASP A 20 1.40 7.00 53.59
N LYS A 21 2.68 6.57 53.68
CA LYS A 21 3.51 6.26 52.50
C LYS A 21 2.90 5.20 51.59
N LEU A 22 2.27 4.17 52.15
CA LEU A 22 1.60 3.14 51.34
C LEU A 22 0.38 3.72 50.61
N ASN A 23 -0.41 4.55 51.28
CA ASN A 23 -1.57 5.21 50.67
C ASN A 23 -1.16 6.18 49.56
N ASP A 24 -0.06 6.91 49.74
CA ASP A 24 0.49 7.79 48.70
C ASP A 24 0.79 7.01 47.41
N ARG A 25 1.36 5.79 47.53
CA ARG A 25 1.61 4.91 46.37
C ARG A 25 0.33 4.42 45.71
N PHE A 26 -0.72 4.13 46.47
CA PHE A 26 -2.02 3.77 45.90
C PHE A 26 -2.66 4.95 45.14
N MET A 27 -2.55 6.17 45.67
CA MET A 27 -3.06 7.37 45.00
C MET A 27 -2.28 7.65 43.70
N GLU A 28 -0.95 7.57 43.76
CA GLU A 28 -0.08 7.72 42.58
C GLU A 28 -0.44 6.68 41.51
N LEU A 29 -0.51 5.39 41.89
CA LEU A 29 -0.91 4.33 40.96
C LEU A 29 -2.30 4.58 40.37
N GLY A 30 -3.29 4.92 41.19
CA GLY A 30 -4.64 5.24 40.72
C GLY A 30 -4.66 6.37 39.69
N SER A 31 -3.83 7.41 39.86
CA SER A 31 -3.73 8.53 38.91
C SER A 31 -3.09 8.14 37.57
N ILE A 32 -2.15 7.17 37.58
CA ILE A 32 -1.52 6.65 36.36
C ILE A 32 -2.51 5.77 35.58
N LEU A 33 -3.31 4.97 36.28
CA LEU A 33 -4.25 4.04 35.64
C LEU A 33 -5.45 4.74 35.01
N ASP A 34 -5.85 5.90 35.52
CA ASP A 34 -7.01 6.64 35.00
C ASP A 34 -6.75 8.15 34.97
N PRO A 35 -5.90 8.61 34.04
CA PRO A 35 -5.55 10.03 33.94
C PRO A 35 -6.81 10.89 33.71
N GLY A 36 -6.96 11.94 34.52
CA GLY A 36 -8.08 12.88 34.40
C GLY A 36 -9.36 12.48 35.14
N LYS A 37 -9.41 11.29 35.76
CA LYS A 37 -10.51 10.94 36.68
C LYS A 37 -10.12 11.18 38.14
N PRO A 38 -11.11 11.43 39.04
CA PRO A 38 -10.84 11.50 40.47
C PRO A 38 -10.13 10.24 40.97
N PRO A 39 -9.18 10.35 41.92
CA PRO A 39 -8.46 9.20 42.43
C PRO A 39 -9.39 8.12 42.96
N LYS A 40 -9.23 6.90 42.45
CA LYS A 40 -9.92 5.72 42.98
C LYS A 40 -9.47 5.48 44.42
N MET A 41 -10.41 5.15 45.30
CA MET A 41 -10.13 4.91 46.73
C MET A 41 -10.08 3.41 47.08
N ASP A 42 -10.63 2.56 46.22
CA ASP A 42 -10.62 1.12 46.42
C ASP A 42 -9.27 0.51 46.00
N LYS A 43 -8.53 0.00 46.98
CA LYS A 43 -7.22 -0.63 46.80
C LYS A 43 -7.29 -1.92 45.97
N ALA A 44 -8.36 -2.71 46.08
CA ALA A 44 -8.48 -3.95 45.33
C ALA A 44 -8.73 -3.69 43.84
N ALA A 45 -9.59 -2.71 43.53
CA ALA A 45 -9.81 -2.25 42.18
C ALA A 45 -8.53 -1.68 41.55
N ILE A 46 -7.79 -0.82 42.26
CA ILE A 46 -6.52 -0.24 41.76
C ILE A 46 -5.53 -1.35 41.38
N LEU A 47 -5.37 -2.37 42.23
CA LEU A 47 -4.43 -3.48 41.94
C LEU A 47 -4.91 -4.33 40.76
N SER A 48 -6.20 -4.62 40.69
CA SER A 48 -6.79 -5.38 39.57
C SER A 48 -6.61 -4.63 38.24
N ASP A 49 -6.96 -3.34 38.22
CA ASP A 49 -6.81 -2.48 37.05
C ASP A 49 -5.33 -2.37 36.62
N ALA A 50 -4.40 -2.24 37.57
CA ALA A 50 -2.96 -2.23 37.27
C ALA A 50 -2.48 -3.54 36.64
N ALA A 51 -2.90 -4.69 37.18
CA ALA A 51 -2.52 -5.99 36.65
C ALA A 51 -3.06 -6.20 35.22
N LEU A 52 -4.31 -5.80 34.98
CA LEU A 52 -4.93 -5.84 33.66
C LEU A 52 -4.20 -4.92 32.67
N MET A 53 -3.97 -3.66 33.04
CA MET A 53 -3.29 -2.69 32.19
C MET A 53 -1.87 -3.12 31.83
N VAL A 54 -1.09 -3.64 32.79
CA VAL A 54 0.27 -4.16 32.51
C VAL A 54 0.22 -5.33 31.52
N THR A 55 -0.76 -6.22 31.64
CA THR A 55 -0.94 -7.35 30.73
C THR A 55 -1.31 -6.86 29.33
N GLN A 56 -2.24 -5.91 29.24
CA GLN A 56 -2.67 -5.31 27.99
C GLN A 56 -1.51 -4.60 27.28
N LEU A 57 -0.81 -3.68 27.97
CA LEU A 57 0.31 -2.93 27.41
C LEU A 57 1.45 -3.85 26.94
N ARG A 58 1.72 -4.95 27.65
CA ARG A 58 2.70 -5.96 27.20
C ARG A 58 2.24 -6.62 25.89
N SER A 59 0.96 -6.98 25.79
CA SER A 59 0.41 -7.59 24.57
C SER A 59 0.42 -6.62 23.38
N GLU A 60 0.11 -5.34 23.61
CA GLU A 60 0.16 -4.29 22.58
C GLU A 60 1.59 -4.02 22.14
N ALA A 61 2.53 -3.93 23.08
CA ALA A 61 3.95 -3.78 22.77
C ALA A 61 4.49 -4.94 21.93
N GLN A 62 4.08 -6.17 22.23
CA GLN A 62 4.47 -7.34 21.44
C GLN A 62 3.89 -7.27 20.02
N LYS A 63 2.60 -6.97 19.86
CA LYS A 63 1.98 -6.82 18.54
C LYS A 63 2.64 -5.71 17.71
N LEU A 64 2.96 -4.58 18.32
CA LEU A 64 3.67 -3.49 17.64
C LEU A 64 5.08 -3.91 17.22
N LYS A 65 5.79 -4.68 18.05
CA LYS A 65 7.09 -5.24 17.71
C LYS A 65 6.98 -6.17 16.51
N ASP A 66 6.05 -7.12 16.53
CA ASP A 66 5.84 -8.09 15.44
C ASP A 66 5.46 -7.37 14.13
N SER A 67 4.59 -6.35 14.20
CA SER A 67 4.21 -5.55 13.05
C SER A 67 5.38 -4.74 12.49
N ASN A 68 6.22 -4.16 13.35
CA ASN A 68 7.41 -3.42 12.91
C ASN A 68 8.44 -4.36 12.24
N GLU A 69 8.66 -5.55 12.79
CA GLU A 69 9.53 -6.58 12.18
C GLU A 69 9.01 -6.99 10.80
N SER A 70 7.71 -7.27 10.67
CA SER A 70 7.08 -7.60 9.39
C SER A 70 7.20 -6.46 8.36
N LEU A 71 6.99 -5.21 8.77
CA LEU A 71 7.15 -4.05 7.89
C LEU A 71 8.61 -3.88 7.43
N GLN A 72 9.59 -4.12 8.31
CA GLN A 72 11.00 -4.07 7.96
C GLN A 72 11.37 -5.14 6.92
N GLU A 73 10.84 -6.36 7.08
CA GLU A 73 11.00 -7.42 6.09
C GLU A 73 10.40 -7.01 4.74
N LYS A 74 9.17 -6.48 4.72
CA LYS A 74 8.53 -6.02 3.48
C LYS A 74 9.31 -4.89 2.80
N ILE A 75 9.87 -3.96 3.58
CA ILE A 75 10.74 -2.90 3.06
C ILE A 75 11.99 -3.50 2.41
N LYS A 76 12.59 -4.53 3.02
CA LYS A 76 13.78 -5.19 2.49
C LYS A 76 13.45 -5.92 1.18
N GLU A 77 12.34 -6.64 1.13
CA GLU A 77 11.84 -7.33 -0.07
C GLU A 77 11.61 -6.33 -1.21
N LEU A 78 10.85 -5.25 -0.97
CA LEU A 78 10.58 -4.22 -1.97
C LEU A 78 11.85 -3.51 -2.46
N LYS A 79 12.87 -3.37 -1.60
CA LYS A 79 14.18 -2.84 -2.02
C LYS A 79 14.92 -3.81 -2.96
N SER A 80 14.82 -5.11 -2.72
CA SER A 80 15.38 -6.14 -3.62
C SER A 80 14.68 -6.11 -4.96
N GLU A 81 13.34 -6.21 -4.95
CA GLU A 81 12.51 -6.20 -6.15
C GLU A 81 12.72 -4.93 -6.98
N LYS A 82 12.80 -3.76 -6.34
CA LYS A 82 13.15 -2.51 -7.02
C LYS A 82 14.52 -2.58 -7.70
N SER A 83 15.50 -3.26 -7.12
CA SER A 83 16.81 -3.41 -7.73
C SER A 83 16.76 -4.34 -8.94
N GLU A 84 16.14 -5.51 -8.78
CA GLU A 84 15.97 -6.51 -9.83
C GLU A 84 15.24 -5.92 -11.05
N LEU A 85 14.18 -5.12 -10.83
CA LEU A 85 13.47 -4.42 -11.90
C LEU A 85 14.34 -3.40 -12.64
N ARG A 86 15.30 -2.75 -11.96
CA ARG A 86 16.24 -1.85 -12.64
C ARG A 86 17.23 -2.61 -13.50
N ASP A 87 17.73 -3.73 -13.00
CA ASP A 87 18.68 -4.58 -13.72
C ASP A 87 18.00 -5.18 -14.96
N GLU A 88 16.77 -5.68 -14.80
CA GLU A 88 15.94 -6.18 -15.90
C GLU A 88 15.65 -5.09 -16.94
N LYS A 89 15.25 -3.90 -16.50
CA LYS A 89 15.01 -2.75 -17.39
C LYS A 89 16.26 -2.39 -18.19
N GLN A 90 17.44 -2.42 -17.56
CA GLN A 90 18.69 -2.13 -18.25
C GLN A 90 19.03 -3.21 -19.28
N ARG A 91 18.87 -4.49 -18.93
CA ARG A 91 19.08 -5.62 -19.84
C ARG A 91 18.17 -5.53 -21.07
N LEU A 92 16.87 -5.30 -20.88
CA LEU A 92 15.92 -5.14 -21.97
C LEU A 92 16.24 -3.94 -22.87
N LYS A 93 16.73 -2.83 -22.29
CA LYS A 93 17.16 -1.66 -23.07
C LYS A 93 18.34 -2.01 -23.99
N GLN A 94 19.31 -2.76 -23.49
CA GLN A 94 20.47 -3.20 -24.28
C GLN A 94 20.06 -4.18 -25.38
N GLU A 95 19.20 -5.15 -25.08
CA GLU A 95 18.69 -6.10 -26.06
C GLU A 95 17.88 -5.40 -27.15
N LYS A 96 17.01 -4.45 -26.77
CA LYS A 96 16.28 -3.60 -27.71
C LYS A 96 17.23 -2.86 -28.65
N GLU A 97 18.25 -2.20 -28.14
CA GLU A 97 19.22 -1.46 -28.96
C GLU A 97 19.97 -2.39 -29.94
N ASN A 98 20.37 -3.58 -29.47
CA ASN A 98 21.03 -4.58 -30.31
C ASN A 98 20.11 -5.08 -31.44
N LEU A 99 18.83 -5.36 -31.15
CA LEU A 99 17.85 -5.77 -32.15
C LEU A 99 17.57 -4.64 -33.16
N GLU A 100 17.43 -3.40 -32.70
CA GLU A 100 17.26 -2.23 -33.58
C GLU A 100 18.46 -2.06 -34.53
N GLN A 101 19.68 -2.27 -34.04
CA GLN A 101 20.88 -2.26 -34.88
C GLN A 101 20.88 -3.40 -35.93
N GLN A 102 20.49 -4.62 -35.54
CA GLN A 102 20.37 -5.75 -36.47
C GLN A 102 19.33 -5.47 -37.58
N VAL A 103 18.15 -4.94 -37.21
CA VAL A 103 17.11 -4.54 -38.17
C VAL A 103 17.61 -3.43 -39.09
N LYS A 104 18.33 -2.44 -38.57
CA LYS A 104 18.91 -1.36 -39.36
C LYS A 104 19.94 -1.88 -40.38
N MET A 105 20.79 -2.83 -39.98
CA MET A 105 21.75 -3.46 -40.90
C MET A 105 21.06 -4.29 -41.99
N LEU A 106 20.00 -5.03 -41.65
CA LEU A 106 19.24 -5.83 -42.60
C LEU A 106 18.44 -4.97 -43.59
N SER A 107 17.83 -3.88 -43.11
CA SER A 107 17.08 -2.93 -43.94
C SER A 107 17.96 -2.01 -44.79
N ALA A 108 19.22 -1.77 -44.39
CA ALA A 108 20.21 -1.04 -45.18
C ALA A 108 20.82 -1.87 -46.34
N ARG A 109 20.45 -3.15 -46.49
CA ARG A 109 20.90 -3.99 -47.59
C ARG A 109 20.26 -3.49 -48.91
N PRO A 110 21.01 -3.20 -49.98
CA PRO A 110 20.44 -2.61 -51.19
C PRO A 110 19.39 -3.54 -51.81
N SER A 111 18.17 -3.00 -52.01
CA SER A 111 17.07 -3.68 -52.68
C SER A 111 17.34 -3.80 -54.18
N TYR A 112 18.25 -4.69 -54.58
CA TYR A 112 18.40 -5.15 -55.96
C TYR A 112 17.74 -6.53 -56.08
N MET A 113 16.41 -6.57 -56.02
CA MET A 113 15.61 -7.73 -56.43
C MET A 113 14.49 -7.25 -57.35
N PRO A 114 14.36 -7.80 -58.57
CA PRO A 114 13.41 -7.32 -59.57
C PRO A 114 11.99 -7.76 -59.20
N HIS A 115 11.05 -6.81 -59.11
CA HIS A 115 9.62 -7.09 -58.98
C HIS A 115 9.11 -7.80 -60.25
N PRO A 116 8.34 -8.91 -60.15
CA PRO A 116 7.64 -9.46 -61.31
C PRO A 116 6.48 -8.53 -61.73
N PRO A 117 6.15 -8.45 -63.03
CA PRO A 117 5.19 -7.49 -63.54
C PRO A 117 3.76 -7.82 -63.09
N VAL A 118 3.06 -6.78 -62.62
CA VAL A 118 1.64 -6.79 -62.26
C VAL A 118 0.80 -6.91 -63.53
N LEU A 119 -0.06 -7.92 -63.61
CA LEU A 119 -1.12 -8.02 -64.63
C LEU A 119 -2.28 -7.07 -64.29
N PRO A 120 -2.87 -6.35 -65.26
CA PRO A 120 -3.96 -5.42 -64.98
C PRO A 120 -5.29 -6.17 -64.81
N ALA A 121 -5.93 -5.98 -63.65
CA ALA A 121 -7.28 -6.46 -63.41
C ALA A 121 -8.28 -5.61 -64.20
N ALA A 122 -8.89 -6.22 -65.22
CA ALA A 122 -9.97 -5.63 -65.99
C ALA A 122 -11.33 -5.81 -65.28
N ALA A 123 -12.11 -4.73 -65.33
CA ALA A 123 -13.57 -4.66 -65.37
C ALA A 123 -14.36 -5.26 -64.19
N PHE A 124 -15.05 -4.40 -63.44
CA PHE A 124 -16.52 -4.45 -63.37
C PHE A 124 -17.07 -3.06 -63.05
N ALA A 125 -17.89 -2.55 -63.96
CA ALA A 125 -18.71 -1.36 -63.77
C ALA A 125 -20.00 -1.74 -63.03
N ALA A 126 -20.44 -0.93 -62.07
CA ALA A 126 -21.86 -0.82 -61.72
C ALA A 126 -22.15 0.50 -60.98
N GLN A 127 -23.18 1.15 -61.50
CA GLN A 127 -23.77 2.46 -61.25
C GLN A 127 -24.63 2.50 -59.97
N GLY A 128 -24.69 3.65 -59.26
CA GLY A 128 -25.75 3.91 -58.26
C GLY A 128 -25.40 4.89 -57.13
N GLN A 129 -25.99 6.09 -57.14
CA GLN A 129 -26.06 7.09 -56.04
C GLN A 129 -27.30 6.80 -55.13
N PRO A 130 -27.64 7.63 -54.11
CA PRO A 130 -26.97 7.95 -52.84
C PRO A 130 -27.92 7.70 -51.63
N ALA A 131 -27.43 7.78 -50.37
CA ALA A 131 -28.14 8.40 -49.23
C ALA A 131 -27.67 7.87 -47.87
N GLY A 132 -27.37 8.82 -46.98
CA GLY A 132 -27.29 8.62 -45.54
C GLY A 132 -25.95 8.02 -45.10
N HIS A 133 -25.20 8.77 -44.32
CA HIS A 133 -24.60 8.39 -43.03
C HIS A 133 -23.48 9.37 -42.74
N LYS A 134 -23.88 10.41 -41.99
CA LYS A 134 -23.15 11.06 -40.90
C LYS A 134 -21.63 11.13 -41.10
N MET A 135 -21.19 12.32 -41.52
CA MET A 135 -19.78 12.72 -41.48
C MET A 135 -19.21 12.44 -40.08
N MET A 136 -18.32 11.46 -39.98
CA MET A 136 -17.42 11.31 -38.85
C MET A 136 -16.01 11.47 -39.41
N MET A 137 -15.32 12.48 -38.90
CA MET A 137 -14.01 12.96 -39.35
C MET A 137 -12.98 11.83 -39.46
N PRO A 138 -12.07 11.88 -40.45
CA PRO A 138 -11.00 10.90 -40.55
C PRO A 138 -9.99 11.19 -39.43
N VAL A 139 -9.94 10.32 -38.43
CA VAL A 139 -8.80 10.26 -37.53
C VAL A 139 -7.61 9.82 -38.35
N ILE A 140 -6.63 10.72 -38.44
CA ILE A 140 -5.33 10.53 -39.05
C ILE A 140 -4.73 9.22 -38.52
N SER A 141 -4.65 8.24 -39.42
CA SER A 141 -4.18 6.90 -39.18
C SER A 141 -2.66 6.91 -39.00
N TYR A 142 -2.22 6.66 -37.77
CA TYR A 142 -0.91 6.04 -37.53
C TYR A 142 -0.97 4.58 -38.02
N PRO A 143 0.06 4.04 -38.69
CA PRO A 143 0.11 2.64 -39.06
C PRO A 143 0.51 1.83 -37.82
N GLY A 144 -0.44 1.61 -36.92
CA GLY A 144 -0.28 0.78 -35.74
C GLY A 144 -1.42 -0.22 -35.68
N PHE A 145 -1.09 -1.50 -35.80
CA PHE A 145 -2.03 -2.60 -35.58
C PHE A 145 -2.82 -2.35 -34.27
N PRO A 146 -4.16 -2.28 -34.30
CA PRO A 146 -4.95 -2.13 -33.08
C PRO A 146 -4.89 -3.44 -32.30
N MET A 147 -4.01 -3.52 -31.29
CA MET A 147 -3.93 -4.66 -30.37
C MET A 147 -5.25 -4.94 -29.62
N TRP A 148 -6.18 -3.99 -29.62
CA TRP A 148 -7.48 -4.09 -28.96
C TRP A 148 -8.49 -5.01 -29.68
N GLN A 149 -8.24 -5.40 -30.93
CA GLN A 149 -9.14 -6.31 -31.65
C GLN A 149 -9.00 -7.78 -31.24
N PHE A 150 -8.07 -8.11 -30.33
CA PHE A 150 -7.76 -9.49 -29.95
C PHE A 150 -7.94 -9.79 -28.45
N MET A 151 -8.60 -8.92 -27.69
CA MET A 151 -9.01 -9.26 -26.32
C MET A 151 -10.40 -9.92 -26.33
N PRO A 152 -10.55 -11.14 -25.77
CA PRO A 152 -11.88 -11.70 -25.54
C PRO A 152 -12.66 -10.79 -24.56
N PRO A 153 -14.00 -10.69 -24.68
CA PRO A 153 -14.84 -10.04 -23.67
C PRO A 153 -14.50 -10.61 -22.30
N SER A 154 -14.22 -9.75 -21.33
CA SER A 154 -13.93 -10.20 -19.97
C SER A 154 -15.21 -10.82 -19.39
N ASP A 155 -15.18 -12.09 -18.98
CA ASP A 155 -16.29 -12.77 -18.28
C ASP A 155 -16.52 -12.25 -16.85
N VAL A 156 -16.07 -11.02 -16.56
CA VAL A 156 -16.18 -10.41 -15.23
C VAL A 156 -17.59 -9.84 -15.10
N ASP A 157 -18.42 -10.56 -14.35
CA ASP A 157 -19.75 -10.10 -13.95
C ASP A 157 -19.62 -8.85 -13.06
N THR A 158 -19.88 -7.69 -13.67
CA THR A 158 -19.83 -6.37 -13.05
C THR A 158 -21.18 -5.94 -12.47
N SER A 159 -22.17 -6.85 -12.40
CA SER A 159 -23.51 -6.54 -11.90
C SER A 159 -23.53 -6.04 -10.45
N GLN A 160 -22.52 -6.37 -9.64
CA GLN A 160 -22.41 -5.93 -8.24
C GLN A 160 -21.48 -4.73 -8.02
N ASP A 161 -20.84 -4.19 -9.05
CA ASP A 161 -19.90 -3.08 -8.90
C ASP A 161 -20.60 -1.80 -8.41
N ALA A 162 -21.88 -1.64 -8.77
CA ALA A 162 -22.74 -0.54 -8.34
C ALA A 162 -23.07 -0.55 -6.83
N GLU A 163 -22.97 -1.70 -6.15
CA GLU A 163 -23.22 -1.80 -4.70
C GLU A 163 -22.03 -1.31 -3.86
N SER A 164 -20.84 -1.24 -4.47
CA SER A 164 -19.60 -0.80 -3.80
C SER A 164 -19.36 0.72 -3.87
N CYS A 165 -20.12 1.42 -4.71
CA CYS A 165 -19.96 2.86 -4.90
C CYS A 165 -20.82 3.62 -3.87
N PRO A 166 -20.23 4.45 -2.98
CA PRO A 166 -21.03 5.29 -2.09
C PRO A 166 -21.82 6.33 -2.90
N PRO A 167 -23.05 6.69 -2.49
CA PRO A 167 -23.89 7.61 -3.23
C PRO A 167 -23.19 8.97 -3.36
N VAL A 168 -23.02 9.41 -4.62
CA VAL A 168 -22.64 10.79 -4.93
C VAL A 168 -23.79 11.69 -4.46
N ALA A 169 -23.43 12.70 -3.67
CA ALA A 169 -24.33 13.67 -3.04
C ALA A 169 -25.24 14.40 -4.03
#